data_AF-A0A6B1AZS3-F1
#
_entry.id   AF-A0A6B1AZS3-F1
#
_cell.length_a   1.000
_cell.length_b   1.000
_cell.length_c   1.000
_cell.angle_alpha   90.00
_cell.angle_beta   90.00
_cell.angle_gamma   90.00
#
_symmetry.space_group_name_H-M   'P 1'
#
loop_
_entity.id
_entity.type
_entity.pdbx_description
1 polymer ?
#
loop_
_entity_poly.entity_id
_entity_poly.type
_entity_poly.pdbx_seq_one_letter_code
_entity_poly.pdbx_strand_id
1 'polypeptide(L)'
;MIALAHDAALRSSELLALRWGDIETPQENGINIVRIRWSKTDQKAQGAVAPMSDFTAQAITRIKPINANPRGRIFDMSPSTLARRIRAAAEAAGLDHANITSHSPRLGIAQDLAAAGVPMPGLMQAGRWKSPATAVRYTEHLSASDTPAAQYLKTQHYRGKAA
;
A
#
# COMPACT_ATOMS: atom_id res chain seq x y z
N MET A 1 -3.97 -8.01 7.04
CA MET A 1 -4.71 -6.72 7.01
C MET A 1 -3.79 -5.55 6.67
N ILE A 2 -2.84 -5.19 7.55
CA ILE A 2 -1.91 -4.07 7.32
C ILE A 2 -1.10 -4.24 6.03
N ALA A 3 -0.52 -5.43 5.81
CA ALA A 3 0.24 -5.73 4.59
C ALA A 3 -0.60 -5.57 3.30
N LEU A 4 -1.86 -6.02 3.30
CA LEU A 4 -2.75 -5.81 2.15
C LEU A 4 -3.07 -4.31 1.93
N ALA A 5 -3.27 -3.56 3.01
CA ALA A 5 -3.49 -2.12 2.92
C ALA A 5 -2.25 -1.38 2.39
N HIS A 6 -1.06 -1.85 2.76
CA HIS A 6 0.22 -1.35 2.31
C HIS A 6 0.45 -1.66 0.83
N ASP A 7 0.55 -2.94 0.46
CA ASP A 7 0.92 -3.37 -0.90
C ASP A 7 0.00 -2.79 -1.98
N ALA A 8 -1.31 -2.83 -1.72
CA ALA A 8 -2.31 -2.34 -2.67
C ALA A 8 -2.67 -0.86 -2.49
N ALA A 9 -1.93 -0.15 -1.63
CA ALA A 9 -2.15 1.24 -1.25
C ALA A 9 -3.62 1.52 -0.90
N LEU A 10 -4.31 0.68 -0.14
CA LEU A 10 -5.76 0.78 0.03
C LEU A 10 -6.16 1.91 0.97
N ARG A 11 -7.28 2.58 0.66
CA ARG A 11 -8.01 3.38 1.64
C ARG A 11 -8.72 2.45 2.62
N SER A 12 -8.99 2.93 3.83
CA SER A 12 -9.72 2.16 4.85
C SER A 12 -11.08 1.66 4.36
N SER A 13 -11.82 2.48 3.61
CA SER A 13 -13.09 2.09 3.02
C SER A 13 -12.95 1.03 1.92
N GLU A 14 -11.85 1.06 1.16
CA GLU A 14 -11.58 0.05 0.11
C GLU A 14 -11.25 -1.29 0.78
N LEU A 15 -10.35 -1.28 1.77
CA LEU A 15 -9.95 -2.46 2.53
C LEU A 15 -11.15 -3.17 3.18
N LEU A 16 -12.06 -2.41 3.80
CA LEU A 16 -13.27 -2.95 4.45
C LEU A 16 -14.34 -3.39 3.44
N ALA A 17 -14.28 -2.91 2.20
CA ALA A 17 -15.19 -3.32 1.14
C ALA A 17 -14.74 -4.59 0.41
N LEU A 18 -13.47 -5.00 0.57
CA LEU A 18 -12.91 -6.18 -0.09
C LEU A 18 -13.63 -7.46 0.33
N ARG A 19 -13.83 -8.32 -0.67
CA ARG A 19 -14.45 -9.64 -0.53
C ARG A 19 -13.47 -10.73 -0.91
N TRP A 20 -13.74 -11.96 -0.49
CA TRP A 20 -12.87 -13.10 -0.79
C TRP A 20 -12.68 -13.35 -2.29
N GLY A 21 -13.69 -13.05 -3.12
CA GLY A 21 -13.61 -13.15 -4.57
C GLY A 21 -12.81 -12.02 -5.25
N ASP A 22 -12.36 -11.01 -4.51
CA ASP A 22 -11.53 -9.93 -5.03
C ASP A 22 -10.04 -10.28 -5.03
N ILE A 23 -9.64 -11.42 -4.44
CA ILE A 23 -8.25 -11.86 -4.33
C ILE A 23 -7.97 -12.93 -5.38
N GLU A 24 -6.93 -12.71 -6.18
CA GLU A 24 -6.44 -13.67 -7.15
C GLU A 24 -4.98 -13.99 -6.87
N THR A 25 -4.70 -15.28 -6.70
CA THR A 25 -3.36 -15.81 -6.46
C THR A 25 -3.10 -16.91 -7.50
N PRO A 26 -2.56 -16.56 -8.67
CA PRO A 26 -2.28 -17.53 -9.73
C PRO A 26 -1.31 -18.61 -9.25
N GLN A 27 -1.50 -19.85 -9.73
CA GLN A 27 -0.67 -21.00 -9.32
C GLN A 27 0.70 -21.02 -10.03
N GLU A 28 0.82 -20.39 -11.20
CA GLU A 28 2.06 -20.38 -12.00
C GLU A 28 2.33 -18.99 -12.59
N ASN A 29 3.55 -18.49 -12.40
CA ASN A 29 4.17 -17.29 -13.03
C ASN A 29 3.32 -16.00 -13.06
N GLY A 30 2.30 -15.89 -12.22
CA GLY A 30 1.41 -14.73 -12.15
C GLY A 30 1.66 -13.85 -10.92
N ILE A 31 1.31 -12.58 -11.03
CA ILE A 31 1.35 -11.64 -9.91
C ILE A 31 0.07 -11.80 -9.10
N ASN A 32 0.18 -11.90 -7.76
CA ASN A 32 -1.00 -11.87 -6.90
C ASN A 32 -1.65 -10.48 -7.00
N ILE A 33 -2.96 -10.44 -7.22
CA ILE A 33 -3.68 -9.18 -7.41
C ILE A 33 -4.94 -9.09 -6.56
N VAL A 34 -5.28 -7.86 -6.18
CA VAL A 34 -6.55 -7.53 -5.55
C VAL A 34 -7.37 -6.63 -6.48
N ARG A 35 -8.63 -7.01 -6.71
CA ARG A 35 -9.62 -6.21 -7.43
C ARG A 35 -10.33 -5.25 -6.47
N ILE A 36 -10.26 -3.97 -6.79
CA ILE A 36 -10.86 -2.89 -6.01
C ILE A 36 -12.10 -2.44 -6.76
N ARG A 37 -13.27 -2.92 -6.33
CA ARG A 37 -14.53 -2.71 -7.05
C ARG A 37 -15.07 -1.27 -6.97
N TRP A 38 -14.70 -0.52 -5.94
CA TRP A 38 -15.22 0.83 -5.72
C TRP A 38 -14.23 1.68 -4.93
N SER A 39 -14.10 2.94 -5.31
CA SER A 39 -13.48 3.97 -4.45
C SER A 39 -14.29 5.26 -4.49
N LYS A 40 -14.24 6.05 -3.41
CA LYS A 40 -14.86 7.39 -3.36
C LYS A 40 -14.43 8.31 -4.51
N THR A 41 -13.25 8.06 -5.08
CA THR A 41 -12.69 8.83 -6.20
C THR A 41 -13.00 8.22 -7.58
N ASP A 42 -13.59 7.03 -7.63
CA ASP A 42 -13.96 6.32 -8.85
C ASP A 42 -15.42 6.61 -9.22
N GLN A 43 -15.65 7.82 -9.73
CA GLN A 43 -16.96 8.27 -10.20
C GLN A 43 -17.48 7.49 -11.41
N LYS A 44 -16.63 6.69 -12.07
CA LYS A 44 -16.98 5.88 -13.25
C LYS A 44 -17.15 4.39 -12.94
N ALA A 45 -16.99 3.97 -11.68
CA ALA A 45 -17.04 2.58 -11.24
C ALA A 45 -16.20 1.61 -12.09
N GLN A 46 -15.06 2.08 -12.63
CA GLN A 46 -14.17 1.24 -13.43
C GLN A 46 -13.43 0.21 -12.58
N GLY A 47 -13.41 0.44 -11.26
CA GLY A 47 -12.58 -0.32 -10.34
C GLY A 47 -11.09 -0.06 -10.57
N ALA A 48 -10.27 -0.79 -9.83
CA ALA A 48 -8.83 -0.82 -10.03
C ALA A 48 -8.29 -2.20 -9.70
N VAL A 49 -7.09 -2.49 -10.19
CA VAL A 49 -6.34 -3.68 -9.82
C VAL A 49 -5.04 -3.21 -9.20
N ALA A 50 -4.63 -3.85 -8.10
CA ALA A 50 -3.36 -3.58 -7.46
C ALA A 50 -2.62 -4.88 -7.17
N PRO A 51 -1.28 -4.88 -7.28
CA PRO A 51 -0.48 -6.05 -6.92
C PRO A 51 -0.50 -6.27 -5.40
N MET A 52 -0.21 -7.49 -4.99
CA MET A 52 0.13 -7.83 -3.61
C MET A 52 1.35 -8.75 -3.58
N SER A 53 2.15 -8.64 -2.51
CA SER A 53 3.29 -9.53 -2.31
C SER A 53 2.86 -10.95 -1.99
N ASP A 54 3.77 -11.92 -2.17
CA ASP A 54 3.54 -13.31 -1.75
C ASP A 54 3.29 -13.41 -0.25
N PHE A 55 3.97 -12.56 0.54
CA PHE A 55 3.74 -12.47 1.98
C PHE A 55 2.27 -12.12 2.28
N THR A 56 1.73 -11.09 1.61
CA THR A 56 0.33 -10.69 1.75
C THR A 56 -0.61 -11.78 1.29
N ALA A 57 -0.35 -12.41 0.14
CA ALA A 57 -1.17 -13.51 -0.39
C ALA A 57 -1.24 -14.68 0.59
N GLN A 58 -0.10 -15.12 1.12
CA GLN A 58 -0.04 -16.20 2.13
C GLN A 58 -0.76 -15.80 3.42
N ALA A 59 -0.58 -14.56 3.90
CA ALA A 59 -1.26 -14.07 5.09
C ALA A 59 -2.79 -14.04 4.92
N ILE A 60 -3.29 -13.69 3.73
CA ILE A 60 -4.72 -13.73 3.40
C ILE A 60 -5.23 -15.17 3.34
N THR A 61 -4.47 -16.10 2.73
CA THR A 61 -4.83 -17.52 2.69
C THR A 61 -4.94 -18.13 4.09
N ARG A 62 -4.03 -17.80 5.01
CA ARG A 62 -4.06 -18.31 6.39
C ARG A 62 -5.30 -17.92 7.18
N ILE A 63 -5.91 -16.77 6.86
CA ILE A 63 -7.13 -16.30 7.54
C ILE A 63 -8.41 -16.63 6.78
N LYS A 64 -8.30 -17.23 5.59
CA LYS A 64 -9.45 -17.54 4.72
C LYS A 64 -10.23 -18.72 5.31
N PRO A 65 -11.53 -18.56 5.63
CA PRO A 65 -12.36 -19.69 6.04
C PRO A 65 -12.44 -20.76 4.94
N ILE A 66 -12.52 -22.04 5.32
CA ILE A 66 -12.66 -23.17 4.37
C ILE A 66 -13.86 -22.95 3.42
N ASN A 67 -14.99 -22.48 3.96
CA ASN A 67 -16.21 -22.20 3.21
C ASN A 67 -16.40 -20.69 2.94
N ALA A 68 -15.31 -19.97 2.66
CA ALA A 68 -15.37 -18.55 2.40
C ALA A 68 -16.28 -18.25 1.20
N ASN A 69 -17.40 -17.57 1.46
CA ASN A 69 -18.27 -17.05 0.40
C ASN A 69 -17.50 -16.01 -0.43
N PRO A 70 -17.36 -16.15 -1.77
CA PRO A 70 -16.69 -15.17 -2.60
C PRO A 70 -17.26 -13.74 -2.46
N ARG A 71 -18.54 -13.61 -2.06
CA ARG A 71 -19.20 -12.32 -1.80
C ARG A 71 -19.05 -11.81 -0.36
N GLY A 72 -18.52 -12.62 0.55
CA GLY A 72 -18.29 -12.25 1.95
C GLY A 72 -17.10 -11.32 2.12
N ARG A 73 -17.18 -10.39 3.09
CA ARG A 73 -16.09 -9.46 3.41
C ARG A 73 -14.88 -10.23 3.96
N ILE A 74 -13.66 -9.80 3.57
CA ILE A 74 -12.41 -10.31 4.15
C ILE A 74 -12.27 -9.82 5.60
N PHE A 75 -12.56 -8.54 5.83
CA PHE A 75 -12.49 -7.89 7.13
C PHE A 75 -13.87 -7.32 7.48
N ASP A 76 -14.60 -8.01 8.35
CA ASP A 76 -15.91 -7.57 8.82
C ASP A 76 -15.78 -6.80 10.14
N MET A 77 -15.38 -5.53 10.04
CA MET A 77 -15.22 -4.67 11.21
C MET A 77 -15.49 -3.20 10.88
N SER A 78 -15.73 -2.39 11.91
CA SER A 78 -15.91 -0.95 11.75
C SER A 78 -14.60 -0.23 11.40
N PRO A 79 -14.65 0.96 10.76
CA PRO A 79 -13.48 1.80 10.56
C PRO A 79 -12.73 2.15 11.86
N SER A 80 -13.45 2.36 12.96
CA SER A 80 -12.86 2.61 14.28
C SER A 80 -12.09 1.39 14.81
N THR A 81 -12.60 0.18 14.59
CA THR A 81 -11.93 -1.07 14.97
C THR A 81 -10.67 -1.28 14.13
N LEU A 82 -10.74 -0.99 12.83
CA LEU A 82 -9.57 -1.02 11.94
C LEU A 82 -8.48 -0.06 12.45
N ALA A 83 -8.80 1.20 12.72
CA ALA A 83 -7.85 2.18 13.23
C ALA A 83 -7.22 1.73 14.56
N ARG A 84 -8.04 1.23 15.48
CA ARG A 84 -7.57 0.69 16.78
C ARG A 84 -6.61 -0.49 16.60
N ARG A 85 -6.91 -1.42 15.68
CA ARG A 85 -6.04 -2.57 15.39
C ARG A 85 -4.71 -2.16 14.75
N ILE A 86 -4.71 -1.13 13.91
CA ILE A 86 -3.47 -0.58 13.32
C ILE A 86 -2.62 0.08 14.41
N ARG A 87 -3.21 0.88 15.29
CA ARG A 87 -2.49 1.48 16.43
C ARG A 87 -1.92 0.41 17.36
N ALA A 88 -2.70 -0.60 17.72
CA ALA A 88 -2.24 -1.72 18.55
C ALA A 88 -1.09 -2.51 17.90
N ALA A 89 -1.11 -2.67 16.57
CA ALA A 89 -0.01 -3.30 15.85
C ALA A 89 1.27 -2.44 15.86
N ALA A 90 1.14 -1.11 15.76
CA ALA A 90 2.27 -0.19 15.87
C ALA A 90 2.88 -0.21 17.28
N GLU A 91 2.04 -0.20 18.31
CA GLU A 91 2.46 -0.34 19.72
C GLU A 91 3.19 -1.66 19.96
N ALA A 92 2.63 -2.78 19.47
CA ALA A 92 3.26 -4.10 19.57
C ALA A 92 4.60 -4.19 18.81
N ALA A 93 4.81 -3.33 17.81
CA ALA A 93 6.07 -3.21 17.08
C ALA A 93 7.05 -2.21 17.71
N GLY A 94 6.72 -1.60 18.85
CA GLY A 94 7.56 -0.61 19.53
C GLY A 94 7.64 0.75 18.81
N LEU A 95 6.67 1.07 17.96
CA LEU A 95 6.62 2.32 17.22
C LEU A 95 5.85 3.39 18.01
N ASP A 96 6.29 4.66 17.92
CA ASP A 96 5.45 5.78 18.33
C ASP A 96 4.19 5.80 17.47
N HIS A 97 3.06 5.59 18.13
CA HIS A 97 1.77 5.42 17.49
C HIS A 97 0.86 6.64 17.66
N ALA A 98 1.38 7.78 18.17
CA ALA A 98 0.63 9.01 18.33
C ALA A 98 -0.03 9.46 17.00
N ASN A 99 0.74 9.38 15.91
CA ASN A 99 0.32 9.80 14.57
C ASN A 99 -0.02 8.63 13.63
N ILE A 100 -0.06 7.39 14.13
CA ILE A 100 -0.44 6.24 13.32
C ILE A 100 -1.96 6.19 13.17
N THR A 101 -2.41 6.19 11.91
CA THR A 101 -3.82 6.16 11.52
C THR A 101 -4.08 5.03 10.53
N SER A 102 -5.34 4.86 10.14
CA SER A 102 -5.72 3.90 9.12
C SER A 102 -5.21 4.23 7.71
N HIS A 103 -4.64 5.42 7.50
CA HIS A 103 -3.97 5.82 6.26
C HIS A 103 -2.46 5.55 6.26
N SER A 104 -1.85 5.26 7.41
CA SER A 104 -0.41 5.07 7.54
C SER A 104 0.17 3.98 6.62
N PRO A 105 -0.48 2.81 6.42
CA PRO A 105 0.04 1.82 5.47
C PRO A 105 0.15 2.34 4.02
N ARG A 106 -0.83 3.16 3.61
CA ARG A 106 -0.85 3.77 2.28
C ARG A 106 0.20 4.87 2.11
N LEU A 107 0.56 5.55 3.21
CA LEU A 107 1.71 6.45 3.25
C LEU A 107 3.03 5.66 3.15
N GLY A 108 3.16 4.56 3.89
CA GLY A 108 4.36 3.71 3.87
C GLY A 108 4.75 3.26 2.46
N ILE A 109 3.82 2.67 1.71
CA ILE A 109 4.12 2.22 0.34
C ILE A 109 4.51 3.38 -0.60
N ALA A 110 3.98 4.59 -0.37
CA ALA A 110 4.37 5.77 -1.15
C ALA A 110 5.82 6.16 -0.89
N GLN A 111 6.23 6.13 0.38
CA GLN A 111 7.59 6.42 0.82
C GLN A 111 8.56 5.34 0.32
N ASP A 112 8.19 4.06 0.42
CA ASP A 112 9.00 2.93 -0.06
C ASP A 112 9.25 3.02 -1.58
N LEU A 113 8.20 3.29 -2.36
CA LEU A 113 8.33 3.45 -3.81
C LEU A 113 9.19 4.67 -4.17
N ALA A 114 9.04 5.78 -3.44
CA ALA A 114 9.87 6.97 -3.65
C ALA A 114 11.34 6.72 -3.29
N ALA A 115 11.60 6.03 -2.17
CA ALA A 115 12.94 5.60 -1.77
C ALA A 115 13.54 4.59 -2.76
N ALA A 116 12.73 3.79 -3.44
CA ALA A 116 13.14 2.93 -4.54
C ALA A 116 13.38 3.68 -5.87
N GLY A 117 13.22 5.00 -5.91
CA GLY A 117 13.45 5.83 -7.10
C GLY A 117 12.33 5.75 -8.14
N VAL A 118 11.13 5.27 -7.76
CA VAL A 118 9.99 5.22 -8.66
C VAL A 118 9.56 6.65 -9.03
N PRO A 119 9.46 6.98 -10.33
CA PRO A 119 9.11 8.33 -10.74
C PRO A 119 7.66 8.67 -10.40
N MET A 120 7.36 9.97 -10.27
CA MET A 120 6.03 10.47 -9.87
C MET A 120 4.84 9.85 -10.62
N PRO A 121 4.88 9.63 -11.95
CA PRO A 121 3.79 8.94 -12.65
C PRO A 121 3.55 7.52 -12.12
N GLY A 122 4.61 6.77 -11.79
CA GLY A 122 4.53 5.43 -11.22
C GLY A 122 3.98 5.45 -9.79
N LEU A 123 4.40 6.41 -8.97
CA LEU A 123 3.80 6.65 -7.64
C LEU A 123 2.30 6.95 -7.77
N MET A 124 1.93 7.91 -8.63
CA MET A 124 0.53 8.28 -8.89
C MET A 124 -0.31 7.09 -9.33
N GLN A 125 0.24 6.24 -10.21
CA GLN A 125 -0.40 5.00 -10.66
C GLN A 125 -0.59 4.01 -9.50
N ALA A 126 0.48 3.71 -8.75
CA ALA A 126 0.46 2.74 -7.65
C ALA A 126 -0.53 3.15 -6.55
N GLY A 127 -0.49 4.42 -6.14
CA GLY A 127 -1.42 4.94 -5.14
C GLY A 127 -2.80 5.26 -5.71
N ARG A 128 -3.02 5.33 -7.03
CA ARG A 128 -4.27 5.84 -7.62
C ARG A 128 -4.58 7.27 -7.17
N TRP A 129 -3.56 8.13 -7.12
CA TRP A 129 -3.70 9.56 -6.81
C TRP A 129 -3.96 10.36 -8.08
N LYS A 130 -5.01 11.19 -8.08
CA LYS A 130 -5.38 11.98 -9.26
C LYS A 130 -4.51 13.20 -9.49
N SER A 131 -3.85 13.72 -8.46
CA SER A 131 -3.00 14.91 -8.58
C SER A 131 -1.59 14.68 -8.03
N PRO A 132 -0.55 15.23 -8.68
CA PRO A 132 0.83 15.17 -8.20
C PRO A 132 0.97 15.76 -6.79
N ALA A 133 0.28 16.87 -6.51
CA ALA A 133 0.30 17.50 -5.17
C ALA A 133 -0.15 16.55 -4.06
N THR A 134 -1.13 15.66 -4.33
CA THR A 134 -1.56 14.67 -3.34
C THR A 134 -0.47 13.61 -3.13
N ALA A 135 0.21 13.17 -4.18
CA ALA A 135 1.28 12.18 -4.10
C ALA A 135 2.50 12.74 -3.35
N VAL A 136 2.88 14.00 -3.62
CA VAL A 136 4.00 14.69 -2.96
C VAL A 136 3.80 14.76 -1.44
N ARG A 137 2.57 15.02 -0.96
CA ARG A 137 2.27 15.00 0.49
C ARG A 137 2.60 13.67 1.16
N TYR A 138 2.52 12.55 0.43
CA TYR A 138 2.88 11.24 0.96
C TYR A 138 4.40 10.96 0.89
N THR A 139 5.19 11.84 0.26
CA THR A 139 6.65 11.71 0.16
C THR A 139 7.40 12.84 0.88
N GLU A 140 6.69 13.80 1.50
CA GLU A 140 7.26 14.99 2.17
C GLU A 140 8.15 14.66 3.38
N HIS A 141 8.04 13.46 3.97
CA HIS A 141 8.82 13.03 5.13
C HIS A 141 9.98 12.07 4.80
N LEU A 142 10.41 12.00 3.54
CA LEU A 142 11.64 11.27 3.22
C LEU A 142 12.83 11.94 3.91
N SER A 143 13.74 11.14 4.48
CA SER A 143 15.00 11.68 4.97
C SER A 143 15.73 12.37 3.80
N ALA A 144 16.49 13.44 4.07
CA ALA A 144 17.19 14.17 3.01
C ALA A 144 18.03 13.23 2.12
N SER A 145 18.60 12.17 2.70
CA SER A 145 19.38 11.13 2.04
C SER A 145 18.61 10.19 1.10
N ASP A 146 17.29 10.13 1.23
CA ASP A 146 16.39 9.25 0.47
C ASP A 146 15.60 10.01 -0.59
N THR A 147 15.82 11.32 -0.70
CA THR A 147 15.22 12.13 -1.76
C THR A 147 15.79 11.76 -3.14
N PRO A 148 15.02 11.92 -4.23
CA PRO A 148 15.54 11.75 -5.59
C PRO A 148 16.77 12.63 -5.87
N ALA A 149 16.84 13.83 -5.27
CA ALA A 149 18.01 14.70 -5.34
C ALA A 149 19.24 14.07 -4.66
N ALA A 150 19.09 13.46 -3.48
CA ALA A 150 20.19 12.76 -2.83
C ALA A 150 20.61 11.49 -3.57
N GLN A 151 19.68 10.74 -4.16
CA GLN A 151 20.01 9.59 -5.00
C GLN A 151 20.78 10.02 -6.26
N TYR A 152 20.32 11.09 -6.92
CA TYR A 152 21.03 11.70 -8.04
C TYR A 152 22.44 12.14 -7.62
N LEU A 153 22.59 12.89 -6.53
CA LEU A 153 23.89 13.35 -6.04
C LEU A 153 24.82 12.17 -5.67
N LYS A 154 24.30 11.10 -5.06
CA LYS A 154 25.06 9.86 -4.80
C LYS A 154 25.57 9.21 -6.10
N THR A 155 24.78 9.22 -7.18
CA THR A 155 25.23 8.70 -8.49
C THR A 155 26.25 9.61 -9.18
N GLN A 156 26.24 10.92 -8.90
CA GLN A 156 27.19 11.89 -9.49
C GLN A 156 28.52 11.97 -8.73
N HIS A 157 28.56 11.70 -7.41
CA HIS A 157 29.70 12.00 -6.55
C HIS A 157 30.64 10.83 -6.16
N TYR A 158 30.89 9.85 -7.04
CA TYR A 158 32.15 9.05 -7.03
C TYR A 158 32.49 8.47 -8.42
N ARG A 159 32.35 9.25 -9.51
CA ARG A 159 32.96 8.94 -10.81
C ARG A 159 34.02 9.96 -11.24
N GLY A 160 34.66 10.61 -10.28
CA GLY A 160 35.75 11.56 -10.51
C GLY A 160 37.02 11.17 -9.77
N LYS A 161 38.04 10.76 -10.54
CA LYS A 161 39.46 10.55 -10.21
C LYS A 161 39.87 9.23 -9.55
N ALA A 162 39.90 8.16 -10.36
CA ALA A 162 41.11 7.36 -10.41
C ALA A 162 42.00 7.95 -11.52
N ALA A 163 43.04 8.67 -11.10
CA ALA A 163 44.22 8.96 -11.89
C ALA A 163 45.36 8.14 -11.28
#